data_AF-A0AAW7W3L7-F1
#
_entry.id   AF-A0AAW7W3L7-F1
#
_cell.length_a   1.000
_cell.length_b   1.000
_cell.length_c   1.000
_cell.angle_alpha   90.00
_cell.angle_beta   90.00
_cell.angle_gamma   90.00
#
_symmetry.space_group_name_H-M   'P 1'
#
loop_
_entity.id
_entity.type
_entity.pdbx_description
1 polymer ?
#
loop_
_entity_poly.entity_id
_entity_poly.type
_entity_poly.pdbx_seq_one_letter_code
_entity_poly.pdbx_strand_id
1 'polypeptide(L)'
;MVKKKRPPIQFNDEQLLLQASNVADIYHQLALDLFDNVVERVTERGTVYLDKQPYIWQLEKMQQMHLLNEDNLKLISKYSGVAEEQLRHIVENEGLKLYTDTKQQLMEDLGRGSAGNSNHIQEILADYASQAIGDLNNLINTTLPKAVIGAYQGIVEQSVARVVTGLSTADKAISDTVMKWQEKGFQGFKDSAGRNWKIDNYARTVIKTTTYRTYREMRTRPAEELGIDTFYFSKKASAREMCAPLQHQIVTTGHARTEHGEKILALSDYGYGRPEGCLGINCGHMLTPFIPGANYKPDLGEDVAEVTPEKAEENANAEAKQRALERSIRANKEKLHVAEKLGDKELIDKYKSKIGTQNAALKDYVDKHPFLKRNEAREKLFKKNEKPASVEPAGNKSYVSVKEKWLSNVDPSKAKVSEMNFWEHNGQKYQVDGKHVVLDYSRKEKEVGEWLSKTFGKHVQMAPRVNYPKDIPTPDYLIDGMKFDLKEISGSGKNVFDNASKKAKEQAENIVFDITNTPLAEQEISNRLEEIYKSGRRGLNIAVLKKSDELIDILEPKEK
;
A
#
# COMPACT_ATOMS: atom_id res chain seq x y z
N MET A 1 -5.01 -16.34 45.95
CA MET A 1 -4.11 -15.45 45.18
C MET A 1 -4.98 -14.39 44.50
N VAL A 2 -4.84 -13.12 44.85
CA VAL A 2 -5.53 -12.04 44.12
C VAL A 2 -4.88 -11.98 42.74
N LYS A 3 -5.62 -12.33 41.67
CA LYS A 3 -5.14 -12.11 40.30
C LYS A 3 -4.82 -10.62 40.18
N LYS A 4 -3.55 -10.26 39.94
CA LYS A 4 -3.15 -8.87 39.69
C LYS A 4 -3.93 -8.38 38.47
N LYS A 5 -4.73 -7.33 38.64
CA LYS A 5 -5.44 -6.70 37.51
C LYS A 5 -4.41 -6.17 36.50
N ARG A 6 -4.77 -6.20 35.22
CA ARG A 6 -3.92 -5.74 34.10
C ARG A 6 -4.61 -4.62 33.31
N PRO A 7 -3.86 -3.69 32.70
CA PRO A 7 -4.46 -2.70 31.81
C PRO A 7 -5.03 -3.40 30.55
N PRO A 8 -6.05 -2.83 29.89
CA PRO A 8 -6.56 -3.34 28.63
C PRO A 8 -5.53 -3.17 27.51
N ILE A 9 -5.64 -4.01 26.48
CA ILE A 9 -4.70 -4.13 25.37
C ILE A 9 -4.62 -2.86 24.51
N GLN A 10 -3.59 -2.04 24.67
CA GLN A 10 -3.41 -0.85 23.82
C GLN A 10 -2.57 -1.17 22.57
N PHE A 11 -3.00 -0.63 21.43
CA PHE A 11 -2.29 -0.74 20.15
C PHE A 11 -1.87 0.64 19.64
N ASN A 12 -0.88 0.67 18.76
CA ASN A 12 -0.39 1.89 18.14
C ASN A 12 -1.35 2.39 17.05
N ASP A 13 -2.50 2.92 17.46
CA ASP A 13 -3.55 3.42 16.57
C ASP A 13 -3.06 4.55 15.64
N GLU A 14 -1.99 5.26 16.02
CA GLU A 14 -1.38 6.35 15.23
C GLU A 14 -0.61 5.82 14.01
N GLN A 15 0.07 4.69 14.14
CA GLN A 15 0.77 4.05 13.03
C GLN A 15 -0.21 3.61 11.93
N LEU A 16 -1.39 3.12 12.32
CA LEU A 16 -2.44 2.71 11.39
C LEU A 16 -2.97 3.89 10.58
N LEU A 17 -3.17 5.02 11.25
CA LEU A 17 -3.57 6.29 10.64
C LEU A 17 -2.54 6.78 9.61
N LEU A 18 -1.27 6.66 9.95
CA LEU A 18 -0.18 7.06 9.08
C LEU A 18 -0.16 6.19 7.82
N GLN A 19 -0.16 4.86 7.99
CA GLN A 19 -0.15 3.92 6.87
C GLN A 19 -1.33 4.12 5.91
N ALA A 20 -2.56 4.23 6.43
CA ALA A 20 -3.74 4.48 5.61
C ALA A 20 -3.67 5.84 4.88
N SER A 21 -3.14 6.86 5.56
CA SER A 21 -2.98 8.20 4.96
C SER A 21 -2.01 8.17 3.79
N ASN A 22 -0.95 7.36 3.91
CA ASN A 22 0.07 7.28 2.87
C ASN A 22 -0.43 6.57 1.61
N VAL A 23 -1.21 5.49 1.74
CA VAL A 23 -1.87 4.85 0.58
C VAL A 23 -2.81 5.84 -0.12
N ALA A 24 -3.57 6.62 0.66
CA ALA A 24 -4.44 7.65 0.11
C ALA A 24 -3.67 8.75 -0.63
N ASP A 25 -2.45 9.07 -0.18
CA ASP A 25 -1.59 10.06 -0.82
C ASP A 25 -1.01 9.58 -2.17
N ILE A 26 -0.91 8.27 -2.40
CA ILE A 26 -0.56 7.71 -3.72
C ILE A 26 -1.62 8.10 -4.76
N TYR A 27 -2.90 7.95 -4.45
CA TYR A 27 -3.99 8.34 -5.36
C TYR A 27 -4.08 9.85 -5.59
N HIS A 28 -3.76 10.64 -4.57
CA HIS A 28 -3.65 12.08 -4.75
C HIS A 28 -2.49 12.45 -5.68
N GLN A 29 -1.34 11.81 -5.52
CA GLN A 29 -0.20 12.05 -6.41
C GLN A 29 -0.49 11.61 -7.85
N LEU A 30 -1.18 10.49 -8.04
CA LEU A 30 -1.68 10.07 -9.35
C LEU A 30 -2.52 11.17 -10.01
N ALA A 31 -3.45 11.78 -9.26
CA ALA A 31 -4.28 12.86 -9.79
C ALA A 31 -3.45 14.10 -10.18
N LEU A 32 -2.42 14.45 -9.40
CA LEU A 32 -1.51 15.54 -9.75
C LEU A 32 -0.68 15.23 -11.00
N ASP A 33 -0.08 14.04 -11.08
CA ASP A 33 0.75 13.62 -12.21
C ASP A 33 -0.08 13.51 -13.51
N LEU A 34 -1.33 13.05 -13.43
CA LEU A 34 -2.26 13.04 -14.57
C LEU A 34 -2.60 14.46 -15.03
N PHE A 35 -2.81 15.39 -14.10
CA PHE A 35 -3.07 16.79 -14.44
C PHE A 35 -1.83 17.45 -15.04
N ASP A 36 -0.66 17.12 -14.52
CA ASP A 36 0.64 17.52 -15.05
C ASP A 36 0.82 17.08 -16.51
N ASN A 37 0.47 15.84 -16.86
CA ASN A 37 0.47 15.37 -18.24
C ASN A 37 -0.48 16.17 -19.14
N VAL A 38 -1.67 16.51 -18.62
CA VAL A 38 -2.64 17.36 -19.32
C VAL A 38 -2.03 18.73 -19.61
N VAL A 39 -1.43 19.38 -18.60
CA VAL A 39 -0.80 20.71 -18.76
C VAL A 39 0.35 20.64 -19.76
N GLU A 40 1.27 19.69 -19.61
CA GLU A 40 2.42 19.52 -20.50
C GLU A 40 2.00 19.34 -21.97
N ARG A 41 0.96 18.53 -22.22
CA ARG A 41 0.44 18.30 -23.57
C ARG A 41 -0.28 19.52 -24.14
N VAL A 42 -1.07 20.24 -23.35
CA VAL A 42 -1.76 21.46 -23.80
C VAL A 42 -0.76 22.56 -24.13
N THR A 43 0.30 22.72 -23.34
CA THR A 43 1.30 23.78 -23.52
C THR A 43 2.43 23.43 -24.50
N GLU A 44 2.51 22.16 -24.94
CA GLU A 44 3.50 21.72 -25.92
C GLU A 44 3.49 22.61 -27.17
N ARG A 45 4.68 23.07 -27.61
CA ARG A 45 4.90 23.97 -28.76
C ARG A 45 4.34 25.40 -28.60
N GLY A 46 3.90 25.78 -27.40
CA GLY A 46 3.47 27.13 -27.06
C GLY A 46 2.13 27.55 -27.68
N THR A 47 1.83 28.85 -27.59
CA THR A 47 0.50 29.43 -27.87
C THR A 47 0.41 30.17 -29.20
N VAL A 48 1.51 30.24 -29.97
CA VAL A 48 1.58 31.01 -31.24
C VAL A 48 0.54 30.54 -32.25
N TYR A 49 0.33 29.23 -32.38
CA TYR A 49 -0.68 28.68 -33.29
C TYR A 49 -2.10 28.83 -32.74
N LEU A 50 -2.29 28.87 -31.42
CA LEU A 50 -3.59 29.15 -30.83
C LEU A 50 -4.04 30.59 -31.18
N ASP A 51 -3.11 31.54 -31.20
CA ASP A 51 -3.39 32.93 -31.56
C ASP A 51 -3.65 33.10 -33.06
N LYS A 52 -2.81 32.51 -33.92
CA LYS A 52 -2.86 32.71 -35.38
C LYS A 52 -3.84 31.81 -36.11
N GLN A 53 -3.98 30.56 -35.65
CA GLN A 53 -4.72 29.49 -36.32
C GLN A 53 -5.43 28.59 -35.28
N PRO A 54 -6.36 29.14 -34.48
CA PRO A 54 -6.94 28.48 -33.32
C PRO A 54 -7.55 27.10 -33.60
N TYR A 55 -8.23 26.94 -34.74
CA TYR A 55 -8.83 25.65 -35.11
C TYR A 55 -7.81 24.61 -35.56
N ILE A 56 -6.69 25.03 -36.16
CA ILE A 56 -5.60 24.11 -36.52
C ILE A 56 -4.89 23.63 -35.24
N TRP A 57 -4.64 24.55 -34.31
CA TRP A 57 -4.13 24.21 -32.98
C TRP A 57 -5.07 23.24 -32.25
N GLN A 58 -6.38 23.48 -32.30
CA GLN A 58 -7.38 22.57 -31.73
C GLN A 58 -7.28 21.17 -32.32
N LEU A 59 -7.22 21.05 -33.64
CA LEU A 59 -7.11 19.76 -34.33
C LEU A 59 -5.81 19.04 -33.96
N GLU A 60 -4.67 19.75 -33.90
CA GLU A 60 -3.39 19.18 -33.47
C GLU A 60 -3.49 18.60 -32.05
N LYS A 61 -4.03 19.37 -31.09
CA LYS A 61 -4.21 18.91 -29.71
C LYS A 61 -5.17 17.72 -29.62
N MET A 62 -6.26 17.73 -30.38
CA MET A 62 -7.18 16.58 -30.42
C MET A 62 -6.51 15.32 -30.97
N GLN A 63 -5.59 15.42 -31.95
CA GLN A 63 -4.83 14.26 -32.44
C GLN A 63 -3.88 13.69 -31.38
N GLN A 64 -3.37 14.53 -30.46
CA GLN A 64 -2.50 14.08 -29.37
C GLN A 64 -3.22 13.32 -28.25
N MET A 65 -4.56 13.29 -28.25
CA MET A 65 -5.36 12.62 -27.20
C MET A 65 -5.05 11.14 -27.06
N HIS A 66 -4.73 10.44 -28.16
CA HIS A 66 -4.42 9.01 -28.10
C HIS A 66 -3.16 8.75 -27.27
N LEU A 67 -2.09 9.50 -27.53
CA LEU A 67 -0.84 9.41 -26.79
C LEU A 67 -1.02 9.80 -25.32
N LEU A 68 -1.81 10.85 -25.05
CA LEU A 68 -2.17 11.23 -23.68
C LEU A 68 -2.89 10.08 -22.96
N ASN A 69 -3.82 9.40 -23.63
CA ASN A 69 -4.53 8.27 -23.04
C ASN A 69 -3.59 7.10 -22.73
N GLU A 70 -2.67 6.74 -23.63
CA GLU A 70 -1.69 5.67 -23.38
C GLU A 70 -0.77 5.97 -22.18
N ASP A 71 -0.26 7.19 -22.08
CA ASP A 71 0.60 7.60 -20.96
C ASP A 71 -0.17 7.61 -19.64
N ASN A 72 -1.41 8.09 -19.66
CA ASN A 72 -2.27 8.12 -18.48
C ASN A 72 -2.62 6.70 -18.00
N LEU A 73 -2.90 5.76 -18.91
CA LEU A 73 -3.17 4.36 -18.55
C LEU A 73 -1.96 3.70 -17.87
N LYS A 74 -0.74 3.93 -18.38
CA LYS A 74 0.49 3.45 -17.74
C LYS A 74 0.67 4.03 -16.34
N LEU A 75 0.41 5.32 -16.18
CA LEU A 75 0.52 6.01 -14.89
C LEU A 75 -0.52 5.48 -13.89
N ILE A 76 -1.78 5.34 -14.32
CA ILE A 76 -2.87 4.79 -13.50
C ILE A 76 -2.55 3.38 -13.06
N SER A 77 -2.13 2.51 -13.98
CA SER A 77 -1.77 1.12 -13.67
C SER A 77 -0.62 1.05 -12.66
N LYS A 78 0.44 1.84 -12.85
CA LYS A 78 1.59 1.90 -11.93
C LYS A 78 1.15 2.29 -10.52
N TYR A 79 0.44 3.41 -10.39
CA TYR A 79 0.03 3.93 -9.07
C TYR A 79 -0.99 3.03 -8.38
N SER A 80 -1.94 2.47 -9.14
CA SER A 80 -2.96 1.56 -8.59
C SER A 80 -2.32 0.28 -8.07
N GLY A 81 -1.38 -0.32 -8.82
CA GLY A 81 -0.67 -1.51 -8.37
C GLY A 81 0.07 -1.31 -7.04
N VAL A 82 0.79 -0.19 -6.88
CA VAL A 82 1.47 0.12 -5.61
C VAL A 82 0.47 0.35 -4.47
N ALA A 83 -0.61 1.09 -4.74
CA ALA A 83 -1.62 1.37 -3.72
C ALA A 83 -2.37 0.10 -3.26
N GLU A 84 -2.69 -0.79 -4.20
CA GLU A 84 -3.32 -2.08 -3.92
C GLU A 84 -2.42 -2.97 -3.05
N GLU A 85 -1.15 -3.11 -3.41
CA GLU A 85 -0.18 -3.89 -2.63
C GLU A 85 -0.09 -3.38 -1.19
N GLN A 86 0.04 -2.06 -1.02
CA GLN A 86 0.11 -1.45 0.31
C GLN A 86 -1.20 -1.61 1.10
N LEU A 87 -2.35 -1.47 0.44
CA LEU A 87 -3.64 -1.67 1.09
C LEU A 87 -3.83 -3.12 1.54
N ARG A 88 -3.48 -4.10 0.71
CA ARG A 88 -3.49 -5.52 1.08
C ARG A 88 -2.58 -5.77 2.26
N HIS A 89 -1.35 -5.25 2.24
CA HIS A 89 -0.45 -5.41 3.37
C HIS A 89 -1.04 -4.86 4.69
N ILE A 90 -1.60 -3.65 4.67
CA ILE A 90 -2.20 -3.02 5.85
C ILE A 90 -3.41 -3.82 6.35
N VAL A 91 -4.26 -4.29 5.45
CA VAL A 91 -5.48 -5.00 5.84
C VAL A 91 -5.15 -6.45 6.25
N GLU A 92 -4.44 -7.19 5.43
CA GLU A 92 -4.20 -8.63 5.61
C GLU A 92 -3.11 -8.89 6.65
N ASN A 93 -1.94 -8.26 6.55
CA ASN A 93 -0.82 -8.58 7.45
C ASN A 93 -0.95 -7.90 8.82
N GLU A 94 -1.12 -6.57 8.83
CA GLU A 94 -1.26 -5.84 10.10
C GLU A 94 -2.59 -6.16 10.78
N GLY A 95 -3.66 -6.40 10.00
CA GLY A 95 -4.93 -6.89 10.53
C GLY A 95 -4.81 -8.27 11.17
N LEU A 96 -4.12 -9.21 10.53
CA LEU A 96 -3.93 -10.56 11.08
C LEU A 96 -3.09 -10.52 12.36
N LYS A 97 -2.00 -9.73 12.35
CA LYS A 97 -1.16 -9.53 13.52
C LYS A 97 -1.96 -8.94 14.68
N LEU A 98 -2.77 -7.92 14.41
CA LEU A 98 -3.65 -7.32 15.43
C LEU A 98 -4.58 -8.37 16.05
N TYR A 99 -5.21 -9.19 15.22
CA TYR A 99 -6.09 -10.26 15.67
C TYR A 99 -5.33 -11.29 16.53
N THR A 100 -4.19 -11.78 16.06
CA THR A 100 -3.41 -12.81 16.78
C THR A 100 -2.91 -12.31 18.12
N ASP A 101 -2.39 -11.08 18.17
CA ASP A 101 -1.86 -10.46 19.38
C ASP A 101 -2.99 -10.26 20.40
N THR A 102 -4.14 -9.74 19.94
CA THR A 102 -5.32 -9.53 20.79
C THR A 102 -5.84 -10.87 21.35
N LYS A 103 -5.95 -11.89 20.50
CA LYS A 103 -6.46 -13.22 20.89
C LYS A 103 -5.54 -13.92 21.89
N GLN A 104 -4.24 -13.89 21.65
CA GLN A 104 -3.26 -14.50 22.54
C GLN A 104 -3.32 -13.88 23.93
N GLN A 105 -3.36 -12.55 24.01
CA GLN A 105 -3.41 -11.85 25.29
C GLN A 105 -4.74 -12.07 26.03
N LEU A 106 -5.87 -12.10 25.32
CA LEU A 106 -7.16 -12.43 25.93
C LEU A 106 -7.18 -13.85 26.53
N MET A 107 -6.59 -14.82 25.84
CA MET A 107 -6.47 -16.18 26.36
C MET A 107 -5.63 -16.22 27.64
N GLU A 108 -4.53 -15.49 27.69
CA GLU A 108 -3.70 -15.34 28.89
C GLU A 108 -4.47 -14.70 30.06
N ASP A 109 -5.24 -13.65 29.81
CA ASP A 109 -6.04 -12.96 30.83
C ASP A 109 -7.16 -13.87 31.39
N LEU A 110 -7.75 -14.70 30.53
CA LEU A 110 -8.70 -15.74 30.94
C LEU A 110 -8.04 -16.95 31.62
N GLY A 111 -6.70 -17.07 31.59
CA GLY A 111 -5.97 -18.22 32.12
C GLY A 111 -6.13 -19.48 31.27
N ARG A 112 -6.38 -19.33 29.97
CA ARG A 112 -6.46 -20.41 28.97
C ARG A 112 -5.12 -20.53 28.23
N GLY A 113 -4.84 -21.70 27.65
CA GLY A 113 -3.61 -21.97 26.88
C GLY A 113 -3.53 -21.25 25.53
N SER A 114 -2.52 -21.57 24.70
CA SER A 114 -2.32 -20.89 23.41
C SER A 114 -3.50 -21.13 22.45
N ALA A 115 -3.82 -20.11 21.67
CA ALA A 115 -4.83 -20.20 20.62
C ALA A 115 -4.30 -21.01 19.41
N GLY A 116 -5.17 -21.82 18.80
CA GLY A 116 -4.93 -22.39 17.48
C GLY A 116 -5.12 -21.34 16.37
N ASN A 117 -4.46 -21.56 15.22
CA ASN A 117 -4.61 -20.70 14.05
C ASN A 117 -6.03 -20.79 13.48
N SER A 118 -6.65 -19.64 13.18
CA SER A 118 -7.94 -19.58 12.48
C SER A 118 -7.74 -19.13 11.03
N ASN A 119 -7.69 -20.08 10.10
CA ASN A 119 -7.59 -19.81 8.66
C ASN A 119 -8.71 -18.88 8.16
N HIS A 120 -9.90 -18.96 8.78
CA HIS A 120 -11.05 -18.14 8.43
C HIS A 120 -10.83 -16.62 8.58
N ILE A 121 -9.93 -16.17 9.46
CA ILE A 121 -9.66 -14.73 9.64
C ILE A 121 -8.87 -14.16 8.46
N GLN A 122 -7.99 -14.97 7.88
CA GLN A 122 -7.25 -14.56 6.68
C GLN A 122 -8.21 -14.36 5.50
N GLU A 123 -9.23 -15.22 5.38
CA GLU A 123 -10.30 -15.07 4.37
C GLU A 123 -11.07 -13.75 4.56
N ILE A 124 -11.51 -13.44 5.79
CA ILE A 124 -12.21 -12.19 6.10
C ILE A 124 -11.37 -10.95 5.78
N LEU A 125 -10.08 -10.99 6.11
CA LEU A 125 -9.16 -9.89 5.82
C LEU A 125 -8.94 -9.72 4.30
N ALA A 126 -8.78 -10.83 3.58
CA ALA A 126 -8.67 -10.82 2.13
C ALA A 126 -9.95 -10.29 1.46
N ASP A 127 -11.13 -10.60 2.01
CA ASP A 127 -12.41 -10.06 1.55
C ASP A 127 -12.50 -8.56 1.77
N TYR A 128 -12.08 -8.06 2.94
CA TYR A 128 -12.04 -6.61 3.21
C TYR A 128 -11.11 -5.87 2.25
N ALA A 129 -9.91 -6.40 2.02
CA ALA A 129 -8.96 -5.82 1.09
C ALA A 129 -9.52 -5.83 -0.33
N SER A 130 -10.08 -6.97 -0.77
CA SER A 130 -10.62 -7.14 -2.12
C SER A 130 -11.84 -6.27 -2.38
N GLN A 131 -12.72 -6.07 -1.38
CA GLN A 131 -13.85 -5.14 -1.47
C GLN A 131 -13.36 -3.71 -1.70
N ALA A 132 -12.44 -3.23 -0.86
CA ALA A 132 -11.92 -1.87 -0.98
C ALA A 132 -11.17 -1.66 -2.30
N ILE A 133 -10.39 -2.65 -2.74
CA ILE A 133 -9.71 -2.63 -4.04
C ILE A 133 -10.72 -2.62 -5.18
N GLY A 134 -11.80 -3.41 -5.11
CA GLY A 134 -12.87 -3.40 -6.10
C GLY A 134 -13.54 -2.03 -6.22
N ASP A 135 -13.86 -1.40 -5.09
CA ASP A 135 -14.46 -0.06 -5.04
C ASP A 135 -13.53 1.01 -5.64
N LEU A 136 -12.23 0.90 -5.40
CA LEU A 136 -11.22 1.78 -5.98
C LEU A 136 -11.04 1.53 -7.47
N ASN A 137 -10.89 0.27 -7.89
CA ASN A 137 -10.64 -0.12 -9.27
C ASN A 137 -11.76 0.29 -10.22
N ASN A 138 -13.00 0.17 -9.80
CA ASN A 138 -14.14 0.63 -10.60
C ASN A 138 -14.00 2.11 -10.94
N LEU A 139 -13.62 2.95 -9.97
CA LEU A 139 -13.47 4.39 -10.21
C LEU A 139 -12.18 4.73 -10.98
N ILE A 140 -11.07 4.11 -10.58
CA ILE A 140 -9.72 4.45 -11.05
C ILE A 140 -9.45 3.90 -12.45
N ASN A 141 -9.89 2.68 -12.76
CA ASN A 141 -9.60 2.09 -14.06
C ASN A 141 -10.64 2.45 -15.12
N THR A 142 -11.85 2.88 -14.74
CA THR A 142 -12.91 3.18 -15.71
C THR A 142 -13.23 4.66 -15.85
N THR A 143 -13.38 5.38 -14.74
CA THR A 143 -13.86 6.77 -14.77
C THR A 143 -12.72 7.77 -14.83
N LEU A 144 -11.61 7.52 -14.13
CA LEU A 144 -10.46 8.43 -14.12
C LEU A 144 -9.91 8.69 -15.54
N PRO A 145 -9.67 7.67 -16.42
CA PRO A 145 -9.20 7.93 -17.77
C PRO A 145 -10.14 8.86 -18.55
N LYS A 146 -11.45 8.62 -18.46
CA LYS A 146 -12.48 9.45 -19.11
C LYS A 146 -12.49 10.89 -18.56
N ALA A 147 -12.34 11.05 -17.25
CA ALA A 147 -12.30 12.36 -16.61
C ALA A 147 -11.07 13.16 -17.04
N VAL A 148 -9.90 12.51 -17.18
CA VAL A 148 -8.67 13.15 -17.65
C VAL A 148 -8.80 13.58 -19.11
N ILE A 149 -9.33 12.70 -19.97
CA ILE A 149 -9.61 13.02 -21.38
C ILE A 149 -10.58 14.20 -21.48
N GLY A 150 -11.68 14.18 -20.73
CA GLY A 150 -12.66 15.25 -20.73
C GLY A 150 -12.11 16.58 -20.21
N ALA A 151 -11.19 16.55 -19.24
CA ALA A 151 -10.47 17.75 -18.81
C ALA A 151 -9.56 18.30 -19.91
N TYR A 152 -8.79 17.46 -20.59
CA TYR A 152 -7.95 17.87 -21.71
C TYR A 152 -8.76 18.50 -22.84
N GLN A 153 -9.81 17.81 -23.31
CA GLN A 153 -10.72 18.33 -24.34
C GLN A 153 -11.35 19.66 -23.91
N GLY A 154 -11.86 19.71 -22.67
CA GLY A 154 -12.49 20.91 -22.14
C GLY A 154 -11.51 22.08 -21.99
N ILE A 155 -10.23 21.84 -21.74
CA ILE A 155 -9.20 22.89 -21.73
C ILE A 155 -9.00 23.41 -23.16
N VAL A 156 -8.74 22.51 -24.12
CA VAL A 156 -8.50 22.85 -25.52
C VAL A 156 -9.67 23.66 -26.10
N GLU A 157 -10.90 23.16 -25.97
CA GLU A 157 -12.11 23.80 -26.53
C GLU A 157 -12.40 25.16 -25.90
N GLN A 158 -12.31 25.29 -24.58
CA GLN A 158 -12.58 26.55 -23.89
C GLN A 158 -11.49 27.58 -24.16
N SER A 159 -10.22 27.17 -24.26
CA SER A 159 -9.13 28.08 -24.63
C SER A 159 -9.32 28.61 -26.05
N VAL A 160 -9.65 27.75 -27.01
CA VAL A 160 -9.96 28.15 -28.41
C VAL A 160 -11.14 29.11 -28.47
N ALA A 161 -12.24 28.79 -27.79
CA ALA A 161 -13.43 29.63 -27.79
C ALA A 161 -13.10 31.05 -27.29
N ARG A 162 -12.34 31.17 -26.19
CA ARG A 162 -11.99 32.48 -25.62
C ARG A 162 -11.09 33.32 -26.52
N VAL A 163 -10.19 32.69 -27.27
CA VAL A 163 -9.33 33.37 -28.24
C VAL A 163 -10.13 33.83 -29.45
N VAL A 164 -10.92 32.94 -30.05
CA VAL A 164 -11.75 33.24 -31.24
C VAL A 164 -12.75 34.36 -30.96
N THR A 165 -13.35 34.40 -29.77
CA THR A 165 -14.28 35.48 -29.39
C THR A 165 -13.58 36.77 -28.95
N GLY A 166 -12.25 36.83 -28.97
CA GLY A 166 -11.48 37.99 -28.50
C GLY A 166 -11.60 38.28 -27.00
N LEU A 167 -12.09 37.32 -26.20
CA LEU A 167 -12.27 37.48 -24.75
C LEU A 167 -10.94 37.42 -24.00
N SER A 168 -9.92 36.78 -24.56
CA SER A 168 -8.61 36.59 -23.92
C SER A 168 -7.52 36.39 -24.98
N THR A 169 -6.28 36.78 -24.65
CA THR A 169 -5.10 36.36 -25.41
C THR A 169 -4.88 34.84 -25.25
N ALA A 170 -4.12 34.23 -26.16
CA ALA A 170 -3.88 32.79 -26.14
C ALA A 170 -3.27 32.29 -24.82
N ASP A 171 -2.25 32.98 -24.28
CA ASP A 171 -1.63 32.63 -23.00
C ASP A 171 -2.63 32.71 -21.83
N LYS A 172 -3.40 33.79 -21.77
CA LYS A 172 -4.41 33.98 -20.72
C LYS A 172 -5.55 32.97 -20.84
N ALA A 173 -5.95 32.63 -22.06
CA ALA A 173 -6.99 31.65 -22.32
C ALA A 173 -6.58 30.23 -21.88
N ILE A 174 -5.32 29.84 -22.07
CA ILE A 174 -4.80 28.58 -21.54
C ILE A 174 -4.70 28.65 -20.01
N SER A 175 -4.04 29.68 -19.47
CA SER A 175 -3.79 29.82 -18.04
C SER A 175 -5.09 29.78 -17.22
N ASP A 176 -6.07 30.64 -17.55
CA ASP A 176 -7.36 30.69 -16.83
C ASP A 176 -8.12 29.35 -16.90
N THR A 177 -8.08 28.70 -18.07
CA THR A 177 -8.84 27.47 -18.30
C THR A 177 -8.21 26.28 -17.59
N VAL A 178 -6.87 26.16 -17.66
CA VAL A 178 -6.12 25.15 -16.89
C VAL A 178 -6.37 25.34 -15.39
N MET A 179 -6.28 26.57 -14.86
CA MET A 179 -6.53 26.84 -13.45
C MET A 179 -7.96 26.50 -13.01
N LYS A 180 -8.96 26.76 -13.87
CA LYS A 180 -10.36 26.38 -13.62
C LYS A 180 -10.53 24.87 -13.56
N TRP A 181 -9.89 24.13 -14.46
CA TRP A 181 -9.94 22.67 -14.45
C TRP A 181 -9.16 22.06 -13.28
N GLN A 182 -8.04 22.66 -12.86
CA GLN A 182 -7.31 22.25 -11.67
C GLN A 182 -8.19 22.39 -10.42
N GLU A 183 -8.89 23.51 -10.28
CA GLU A 183 -9.79 23.75 -9.15
C GLU A 183 -10.90 22.70 -9.09
N LYS A 184 -11.49 22.37 -10.25
CA LYS A 184 -12.50 21.31 -10.39
C LYS A 184 -11.94 19.92 -10.05
N GLY A 185 -10.71 19.63 -10.47
CA GLY A 185 -10.07 18.31 -10.36
C GLY A 185 -10.77 17.21 -11.17
N PHE A 186 -10.22 16.00 -11.14
CA PHE A 186 -10.85 14.85 -11.77
C PHE A 186 -12.00 14.32 -10.91
N GLN A 187 -13.22 14.49 -11.41
CA GLN A 187 -14.45 14.05 -10.76
C GLN A 187 -14.97 12.80 -11.46
N GLY A 188 -15.41 11.81 -10.69
CA GLY A 188 -15.89 10.54 -11.26
C GLY A 188 -16.96 9.82 -10.48
N PHE A 189 -17.24 10.25 -9.26
CA PHE A 189 -18.26 9.65 -8.40
C PHE A 189 -19.28 10.71 -7.99
N LYS A 190 -20.57 10.37 -8.10
CA LYS A 190 -21.66 11.17 -7.58
C LYS A 190 -22.32 10.39 -6.47
N ASP A 191 -22.36 10.97 -5.27
CA ASP A 191 -22.99 10.29 -4.14
C ASP A 191 -24.53 10.33 -4.22
N SER A 192 -25.20 9.63 -3.31
CA SER A 192 -26.66 9.59 -3.21
C SER A 192 -27.29 10.96 -2.94
N ALA A 193 -26.53 11.89 -2.34
CA ALA A 193 -26.94 13.28 -2.14
C ALA A 193 -26.67 14.17 -3.37
N GLY A 194 -26.18 13.59 -4.46
CA GLY A 194 -25.93 14.25 -5.73
C GLY A 194 -24.65 15.09 -5.80
N ARG A 195 -23.75 14.96 -4.81
CA ARG A 195 -22.48 15.69 -4.79
C ARG A 195 -21.44 14.98 -5.64
N ASN A 196 -20.67 15.74 -6.42
CA ASN A 196 -19.57 15.20 -7.21
C ASN A 196 -18.29 15.17 -6.39
N TRP A 197 -17.65 14.00 -6.35
CA TRP A 197 -16.41 13.77 -5.62
C TRP A 197 -15.21 13.80 -6.54
N LYS A 198 -14.14 14.46 -6.08
CA LYS A 198 -12.81 14.27 -6.66
C LYS A 198 -12.34 12.84 -6.37
N ILE A 199 -11.69 12.22 -7.34
CA ILE A 199 -11.32 10.80 -7.31
C ILE A 199 -10.35 10.48 -6.16
N ASP A 200 -9.39 11.36 -5.90
CA ASP A 200 -8.44 11.26 -4.79
C ASP A 200 -9.12 11.38 -3.41
N ASN A 201 -10.09 12.29 -3.27
CA ASN A 201 -10.89 12.42 -2.05
C ASN A 201 -11.72 11.16 -1.79
N TYR A 202 -12.35 10.59 -2.84
CA TYR A 202 -13.08 9.34 -2.72
C TYR A 202 -12.15 8.19 -2.29
N ALA A 203 -11.00 8.04 -2.97
CA ALA A 203 -10.03 7.00 -2.64
C ALA A 203 -9.57 7.10 -1.19
N ARG A 204 -9.24 8.31 -0.72
CA ARG A 204 -8.88 8.57 0.68
C ARG A 204 -9.98 8.16 1.66
N THR A 205 -11.24 8.41 1.33
CA THR A 205 -12.39 8.00 2.16
C THR A 205 -12.54 6.49 2.22
N VAL A 206 -12.46 5.79 1.09
CA VAL A 206 -12.56 4.32 1.02
C VAL A 206 -11.43 3.66 1.82
N ILE A 207 -10.18 4.08 1.57
CA ILE A 207 -8.99 3.54 2.25
C ILE A 207 -9.12 3.75 3.76
N LYS A 208 -9.34 4.99 4.21
CA LYS A 208 -9.44 5.29 5.64
C LYS A 208 -10.56 4.51 6.31
N THR A 209 -11.74 4.45 5.69
CA THR A 209 -12.91 3.77 6.26
C THR A 209 -12.67 2.27 6.36
N THR A 210 -12.15 1.65 5.29
CA THR A 210 -11.82 0.22 5.26
C THR A 210 -10.80 -0.11 6.34
N THR A 211 -9.68 0.61 6.37
CA THR A 211 -8.62 0.37 7.36
C THR A 211 -9.14 0.46 8.80
N TYR A 212 -9.93 1.49 9.12
CA TYR A 212 -10.51 1.61 10.46
C TYR A 212 -11.51 0.50 10.80
N ARG A 213 -12.32 0.10 9.83
CA ARG A 213 -13.28 -0.99 10.02
C ARG A 213 -12.56 -2.31 10.28
N THR A 214 -11.59 -2.65 9.43
CA THR A 214 -10.74 -3.84 9.59
C THR A 214 -10.12 -3.87 10.97
N TYR A 215 -9.45 -2.80 11.40
CA TYR A 215 -8.76 -2.81 12.69
C TYR A 215 -9.69 -2.89 13.89
N ARG A 216 -10.86 -2.25 13.84
CA ARG A 216 -11.85 -2.42 14.91
C ARG A 216 -12.32 -3.85 14.97
N GLU A 217 -12.67 -4.45 13.85
CA GLU A 217 -13.15 -5.82 13.82
C GLU A 217 -12.07 -6.81 14.28
N MET A 218 -10.83 -6.67 13.81
CA MET A 218 -9.73 -7.56 14.25
C MET A 218 -9.42 -7.42 15.75
N ARG A 219 -9.81 -6.30 16.38
CA ARG A 219 -9.67 -6.08 17.82
C ARG A 219 -10.87 -6.56 18.64
N THR A 220 -12.09 -6.50 18.10
CA THR A 220 -13.29 -6.94 18.83
C THR A 220 -13.58 -8.42 18.61
N ARG A 221 -13.28 -8.97 17.43
CA ARG A 221 -13.61 -10.35 17.06
C ARG A 221 -13.03 -11.42 17.98
N PRO A 222 -11.76 -11.36 18.42
CA PRO A 222 -11.25 -12.28 19.44
C PRO A 222 -12.04 -12.25 20.75
N ALA A 223 -12.51 -11.06 21.15
CA ALA A 223 -13.32 -10.91 22.36
C ALA A 223 -14.68 -11.57 22.17
N GLU A 224 -15.33 -11.33 21.02
CA GLU A 224 -16.61 -11.95 20.65
C GLU A 224 -16.52 -13.49 20.65
N GLU A 225 -15.47 -14.06 20.04
CA GLU A 225 -15.23 -15.51 20.02
C GLU A 225 -15.07 -16.12 21.42
N LEU A 226 -14.60 -15.32 22.39
CA LEU A 226 -14.41 -15.71 23.78
C LEU A 226 -15.61 -15.36 24.68
N GLY A 227 -16.68 -14.81 24.10
CA GLY A 227 -17.88 -14.40 24.84
C GLY A 227 -17.70 -13.12 25.66
N ILE A 228 -16.70 -12.31 25.32
CA ILE A 228 -16.44 -11.00 25.93
C ILE A 228 -17.11 -9.93 25.07
N ASP A 229 -18.14 -9.29 25.61
CA ASP A 229 -18.92 -8.23 24.97
C ASP A 229 -18.57 -6.83 25.52
N THR A 230 -17.51 -6.72 26.32
CA THR A 230 -17.14 -5.52 27.05
C THR A 230 -15.81 -4.97 26.58
N PHE A 231 -15.76 -3.64 26.43
CA PHE A 231 -14.64 -2.93 25.84
C PHE A 231 -14.35 -1.63 26.58
N TYR A 232 -13.07 -1.29 26.72
CA TYR A 232 -12.63 0.05 27.05
C TYR A 232 -12.68 0.95 25.80
N PHE A 233 -13.36 2.09 25.92
CA PHE A 233 -13.48 3.07 24.86
C PHE A 233 -12.34 4.11 24.97
N SER A 234 -11.50 4.20 23.93
CA SER A 234 -10.33 5.09 23.91
C SER A 234 -10.70 6.55 24.23
N LYS A 235 -9.80 7.27 24.93
CA LYS A 235 -9.92 8.73 25.14
C LYS A 235 -9.04 9.50 24.15
N LYS A 236 -9.53 10.62 23.66
CA LYS A 236 -8.91 11.56 22.70
C LYS A 236 -9.26 12.99 23.10
N ALA A 237 -8.43 13.94 22.65
CA ALA A 237 -8.64 15.36 22.91
C ALA A 237 -9.91 15.92 22.24
N SER A 238 -10.38 15.30 21.15
CA SER A 238 -11.58 15.68 20.43
C SER A 238 -12.50 14.49 20.18
N ALA A 239 -13.81 14.71 20.29
CA ALA A 239 -14.84 13.71 20.01
C ALA A 239 -16.14 14.40 19.60
N ARG A 240 -16.92 13.77 18.72
CA ARG A 240 -18.29 14.21 18.46
C ARG A 240 -19.22 13.89 19.64
N GLU A 241 -20.39 14.52 19.64
CA GLU A 241 -21.48 14.33 20.61
C GLU A 241 -21.74 12.85 20.96
N MET A 242 -21.94 11.97 19.97
CA MET A 242 -22.22 10.56 20.24
C MET A 242 -21.03 9.76 20.79
N CYS A 243 -19.80 10.28 20.68
CA CYS A 243 -18.59 9.62 21.21
C CYS A 243 -18.11 10.22 22.53
N ALA A 244 -18.39 11.50 22.78
CA ALA A 244 -17.84 12.25 23.91
C ALA A 244 -18.22 11.64 25.28
N PRO A 245 -19.47 11.21 25.54
CA PRO A 245 -19.87 10.57 26.79
C PRO A 245 -19.23 9.19 27.02
N LEU A 246 -18.82 8.52 25.94
CA LEU A 246 -18.25 7.17 26.01
C LEU A 246 -16.76 7.17 26.37
N GLN A 247 -16.09 8.32 26.22
CA GLN A 247 -14.64 8.40 26.38
C GLN A 247 -14.19 7.96 27.79
N HIS A 248 -13.22 7.05 27.83
CA HIS A 248 -12.68 6.46 29.07
C HIS A 248 -13.73 5.67 29.89
N GLN A 249 -14.83 5.25 29.28
CA GLN A 249 -15.82 4.37 29.88
C GLN A 249 -15.67 2.92 29.39
N ILE A 250 -16.28 2.01 30.15
CA ILE A 250 -16.48 0.64 29.70
C ILE A 250 -17.80 0.61 28.94
N VAL A 251 -17.76 0.04 27.75
CA VAL A 251 -18.89 -0.04 26.83
C VAL A 251 -19.15 -1.49 26.47
N THR A 252 -20.36 -1.76 25.98
CA THR A 252 -20.75 -3.10 25.52
C THR A 252 -21.51 -3.03 24.21
N THR A 253 -21.38 -4.10 23.41
CA THR A 253 -22.25 -4.35 22.25
C THR A 253 -23.62 -4.92 22.66
N GLY A 254 -23.76 -5.38 23.90
CA GLY A 254 -25.03 -5.81 24.50
C GLY A 254 -25.78 -4.68 25.22
N HIS A 255 -26.45 -5.03 26.32
CA HIS A 255 -27.24 -4.08 27.12
C HIS A 255 -26.43 -3.45 28.26
N ALA A 256 -26.76 -2.20 28.58
CA ALA A 256 -26.15 -1.45 29.67
C ALA A 256 -26.39 -2.15 31.01
N ARG A 257 -25.35 -2.23 31.84
CA ARG A 257 -25.36 -2.97 33.11
C ARG A 257 -24.25 -2.53 34.04
N THR A 258 -24.29 -3.00 35.28
CA THR A 258 -23.17 -2.86 36.22
C THR A 258 -22.59 -4.23 36.50
N GLU A 259 -21.29 -4.37 36.33
CA GLU A 259 -20.58 -5.64 36.50
C GLU A 259 -19.29 -5.41 37.29
N HIS A 260 -19.07 -6.18 38.37
CA HIS A 260 -17.90 -6.00 39.24
C HIS A 260 -17.66 -4.55 39.74
N GLY A 261 -18.74 -3.78 39.90
CA GLY A 261 -18.68 -2.37 40.33
C GLY A 261 -18.40 -1.36 39.20
N GLU A 262 -18.17 -1.82 37.97
CA GLU A 262 -17.99 -0.97 36.79
C GLU A 262 -19.36 -0.73 36.13
N LYS A 263 -19.67 0.55 35.83
CA LYS A 263 -20.83 0.91 35.02
C LYS A 263 -20.49 0.75 33.53
N ILE A 264 -21.28 -0.06 32.83
CA ILE A 264 -21.06 -0.42 31.43
C ILE A 264 -22.17 0.20 30.57
N LEU A 265 -21.77 0.99 29.58
CA LEU A 265 -22.69 1.70 28.68
C LEU A 265 -22.96 0.89 27.40
N ALA A 266 -24.20 0.82 26.93
CA ALA A 266 -24.52 0.16 25.67
C ALA A 266 -24.18 1.07 24.48
N LEU A 267 -23.39 0.56 23.54
CA LEU A 267 -23.03 1.28 22.32
C LEU A 267 -24.27 1.64 21.46
N SER A 268 -25.32 0.81 21.52
CA SER A 268 -26.60 1.06 20.82
C SER A 268 -27.24 2.39 21.21
N ASP A 269 -27.12 2.79 22.48
CA ASP A 269 -27.71 4.03 23.00
C ASP A 269 -27.04 5.27 22.42
N TYR A 270 -25.85 5.08 21.83
CA TYR A 270 -25.03 6.11 21.20
C TYR A 270 -24.95 5.92 19.68
N GLY A 271 -25.93 5.24 19.07
CA GLY A 271 -26.09 5.15 17.63
C GLY A 271 -25.04 4.30 16.92
N TYR A 272 -24.43 3.35 17.64
CA TYR A 272 -23.52 2.39 17.04
C TYR A 272 -24.14 1.69 15.83
N GLY A 273 -23.34 1.52 14.77
CA GLY A 273 -23.79 0.98 13.48
C GLY A 273 -24.33 2.03 12.50
N ARG A 274 -24.52 3.28 12.93
CA ARG A 274 -24.91 4.40 12.05
C ARG A 274 -23.71 5.29 11.71
N PRO A 275 -23.66 5.92 10.51
CA PRO A 275 -22.58 6.84 10.13
C PRO A 275 -22.36 7.97 11.14
N GLU A 276 -23.44 8.56 11.65
CA GLU A 276 -23.47 9.69 12.57
C GLU A 276 -23.30 9.30 14.06
N GLY A 277 -23.62 8.06 14.43
CA GLY A 277 -23.49 7.55 15.80
C GLY A 277 -22.10 7.01 16.12
N CYS A 278 -21.81 6.67 17.38
CA CYS A 278 -20.49 6.32 17.89
C CYS A 278 -19.76 5.27 17.02
N LEU A 279 -18.45 5.43 16.86
CA LEU A 279 -17.63 4.62 15.92
C LEU A 279 -18.11 4.64 14.44
N GLY A 280 -19.03 5.50 14.05
CA GLY A 280 -19.34 5.81 12.64
C GLY A 280 -18.21 6.49 11.84
N ILE A 281 -18.57 7.12 10.71
CA ILE A 281 -17.63 7.64 9.70
C ILE A 281 -16.66 8.67 10.27
N ASN A 282 -15.41 8.66 9.81
CA ASN A 282 -14.32 9.55 10.25
C ASN A 282 -13.93 9.47 11.74
N CYS A 283 -14.60 8.65 12.55
CA CYS A 283 -14.25 8.46 13.94
C CYS A 283 -12.90 7.74 14.06
N GLY A 284 -12.00 8.25 14.90
CA GLY A 284 -10.70 7.63 15.18
C GLY A 284 -10.66 6.80 16.46
N HIS A 285 -11.77 6.67 17.19
CA HIS A 285 -11.81 5.91 18.44
C HIS A 285 -11.70 4.41 18.17
N MET A 286 -11.10 3.72 19.14
CA MET A 286 -10.89 2.28 19.13
C MET A 286 -11.52 1.65 20.36
N LEU A 287 -12.03 0.44 20.19
CA LEU A 287 -12.51 -0.42 21.26
C LEU A 287 -11.41 -1.38 21.65
N THR A 288 -11.14 -1.47 22.95
CA THR A 288 -10.17 -2.43 23.48
C THR A 288 -10.90 -3.46 24.32
N PRO A 289 -10.70 -4.77 24.13
CA PRO A 289 -11.30 -5.76 25.01
C PRO A 289 -11.00 -5.47 26.49
N PHE A 290 -12.02 -5.54 27.33
CA PHE A 290 -11.93 -5.22 28.75
C PHE A 290 -12.79 -6.20 29.54
N ILE A 291 -12.18 -6.95 30.45
CA ILE A 291 -12.86 -7.93 31.30
C ILE A 291 -13.09 -7.30 32.69
N PRO A 292 -14.35 -6.98 33.08
CA PRO A 292 -14.65 -6.45 34.39
C PRO A 292 -14.11 -7.37 35.51
N GLY A 293 -13.49 -6.77 36.52
CA GLY A 293 -12.86 -7.51 37.62
C GLY A 293 -11.45 -8.06 37.33
N ALA A 294 -11.08 -8.30 36.07
CA ALA A 294 -9.73 -8.73 35.68
C ALA A 294 -8.86 -7.58 35.13
N ASN A 295 -9.47 -6.61 34.45
CA ASN A 295 -8.78 -5.43 33.96
C ASN A 295 -9.04 -4.19 34.83
N TYR A 296 -8.20 -3.16 34.67
CA TYR A 296 -8.41 -1.82 35.19
C TYR A 296 -8.20 -0.80 34.06
N LYS A 297 -8.88 0.36 34.11
CA LYS A 297 -8.76 1.37 33.05
C LYS A 297 -7.31 1.88 32.96
N PRO A 298 -6.78 2.11 31.76
CA PRO A 298 -5.42 2.58 31.59
C PRO A 298 -5.30 4.03 32.09
N ASP A 299 -4.13 4.40 32.61
CA ASP A 299 -3.87 5.79 32.99
C ASP A 299 -3.91 6.70 31.75
N LEU A 300 -4.40 7.92 31.94
CA LEU A 300 -4.53 8.91 30.88
C LEU A 300 -3.31 9.84 30.89
N GLY A 301 -2.82 10.18 29.70
CA GLY A 301 -1.83 11.25 29.53
C GLY A 301 -2.41 12.62 29.91
N GLU A 302 -1.53 13.54 30.31
CA GLU A 302 -1.89 14.92 30.68
C GLU A 302 -2.66 15.65 29.57
N ASP A 303 -2.43 15.28 28.31
CA ASP A 303 -3.05 15.85 27.11
C ASP A 303 -4.56 15.55 26.98
N VAL A 304 -5.04 14.49 27.63
CA VAL A 304 -6.45 14.07 27.57
C VAL A 304 -7.10 13.86 28.92
N ALA A 305 -6.33 13.80 30.02
CA ALA A 305 -6.84 13.50 31.36
C ALA A 305 -7.99 14.43 31.76
N GLU A 306 -7.81 15.75 31.60
CA GLU A 306 -8.77 16.78 32.03
C GLU A 306 -9.85 17.13 31.00
N VAL A 307 -9.84 16.50 29.82
CA VAL A 307 -10.81 16.80 28.76
C VAL A 307 -12.18 16.23 29.14
N THR A 308 -13.16 17.13 29.35
CA THR A 308 -14.58 16.78 29.56
C THR A 308 -15.28 16.45 28.24
N PRO A 309 -16.44 15.79 28.25
CA PRO A 309 -17.22 15.55 27.03
C PRO A 309 -17.52 16.84 26.25
N GLU A 310 -17.97 17.89 26.93
CA GLU A 310 -18.29 19.18 26.32
C GLU A 310 -17.05 19.82 25.68
N LYS A 311 -15.91 19.73 26.36
CA LYS A 311 -14.64 20.23 25.82
C LYS A 311 -14.16 19.40 24.63
N ALA A 312 -14.37 18.08 24.64
CA ALA A 312 -14.03 17.23 23.50
C ALA A 312 -14.84 17.57 22.24
N GLU A 313 -16.10 17.94 22.39
CA GLU A 313 -16.97 18.40 21.31
C GLU A 313 -16.55 19.77 20.77
N GLU A 314 -16.24 20.72 21.65
CA GLU A 314 -15.66 22.01 21.27
C GLU A 314 -14.34 21.83 20.51
N ASN A 315 -13.48 20.95 21.01
CA ASN A 315 -12.20 20.61 20.40
C ASN A 315 -12.37 19.98 19.01
N ALA A 316 -13.42 19.19 18.79
CA ALA A 316 -13.73 18.62 17.46
C ALA A 316 -14.07 19.71 16.43
N ASN A 317 -14.80 20.76 16.83
CA ASN A 317 -15.09 21.90 15.96
C ASN A 317 -13.83 22.69 15.62
N ALA A 318 -12.95 22.92 16.61
CA ALA A 318 -11.69 23.60 16.39
C ALA A 318 -10.73 22.78 15.49
N GLU A 319 -10.66 21.47 15.69
CA GLU A 319 -9.90 20.58 14.81
C GLU A 319 -10.45 20.62 13.37
N ALA A 320 -11.77 20.58 13.18
CA ALA A 320 -12.39 20.68 11.86
C ALA A 320 -12.01 22.00 11.13
N LYS A 321 -11.93 23.11 11.87
CA LYS A 321 -11.47 24.41 11.36
C LYS A 321 -9.98 24.38 10.98
N GLN A 322 -9.12 23.76 11.79
CA GLN A 322 -7.72 23.52 11.41
C GLN A 322 -7.63 22.73 10.10
N ARG A 323 -8.38 21.62 9.99
CA ARG A 323 -8.37 20.81 8.75
C ARG A 323 -8.86 21.59 7.54
N ALA A 324 -9.79 22.54 7.70
CA ALA A 324 -10.23 23.41 6.62
C ALA A 324 -9.12 24.36 6.14
N LEU A 325 -8.36 24.95 7.06
CA LEU A 325 -7.20 25.79 6.74
C LEU A 325 -6.12 25.00 6.00
N GLU A 326 -5.76 23.81 6.49
CA GLU A 326 -4.77 22.95 5.86
C GLU A 326 -5.17 22.50 4.45
N ARG A 327 -6.44 22.11 4.25
CA ARG A 327 -6.96 21.79 2.90
C ARG A 327 -6.85 23.00 1.97
N SER A 328 -7.12 24.20 2.48
CA SER A 328 -7.01 25.43 1.69
C SER A 328 -5.56 25.75 1.30
N ILE A 329 -4.61 25.52 2.21
CA ILE A 329 -3.18 25.67 1.94
C ILE A 329 -2.73 24.66 0.88
N ARG A 330 -3.08 23.38 1.03
CA ARG A 330 -2.77 22.32 0.06
C ARG A 330 -3.31 22.69 -1.33
N ALA A 331 -4.58 23.10 -1.42
CA ALA A 331 -5.19 23.51 -2.68
C ALA A 331 -4.46 24.71 -3.33
N ASN A 332 -3.99 25.69 -2.55
CA ASN A 332 -3.22 26.81 -3.12
C ASN A 332 -1.78 26.40 -3.50
N LYS A 333 -1.17 25.43 -2.82
CA LYS A 333 0.13 24.84 -3.22
C LYS A 333 0.01 24.07 -4.54
N GLU A 334 -1.06 23.33 -4.74
CA GLU A 334 -1.37 22.68 -6.02
C GLU A 334 -1.56 23.73 -7.13
N LYS A 335 -2.31 24.80 -6.86
CA LYS A 335 -2.49 25.93 -7.78
C LYS A 335 -1.18 26.64 -8.10
N LEU A 336 -0.28 26.79 -7.12
CA LEU A 336 1.06 27.33 -7.31
C LEU A 336 1.89 26.44 -8.24
N HIS A 337 1.88 25.12 -8.02
CA HIS A 337 2.59 24.16 -8.89
C HIS A 337 2.11 24.24 -10.34
N VAL A 338 0.80 24.30 -10.57
CA VAL A 338 0.24 24.46 -11.91
C VAL A 338 0.64 25.81 -12.52
N ALA A 339 0.62 26.89 -11.74
CA ALA A 339 1.08 28.21 -12.21
C ALA A 339 2.57 28.20 -12.59
N GLU A 340 3.42 27.50 -11.83
CA GLU A 340 4.83 27.29 -12.13
C GLU A 340 5.02 26.53 -13.44
N LYS A 341 4.22 25.47 -13.69
CA LYS A 341 4.22 24.75 -14.97
C LYS A 341 3.78 25.59 -16.15
N LEU A 342 2.82 26.50 -15.94
CA LEU A 342 2.37 27.43 -16.97
C LEU A 342 3.36 28.57 -17.22
N GLY A 343 4.31 28.81 -16.32
CA GLY A 343 5.21 29.96 -16.39
C GLY A 343 4.51 31.30 -16.12
N ASP A 344 3.32 31.28 -15.51
CA ASP A 344 2.49 32.46 -15.27
C ASP A 344 2.96 33.19 -13.99
N LYS A 345 3.82 34.20 -14.16
CA LYS A 345 4.43 34.94 -13.06
C LYS A 345 3.41 35.61 -12.14
N GLU A 346 2.32 36.15 -12.69
CA GLU A 346 1.28 36.81 -11.89
C GLU A 346 0.57 35.80 -10.97
N LEU A 347 0.23 34.62 -11.50
CA LEU A 347 -0.37 33.56 -10.70
C LEU A 347 0.61 32.98 -9.67
N ILE A 348 1.88 32.83 -10.03
CA ILE A 348 2.93 32.36 -9.11
C ILE A 348 3.01 33.30 -7.89
N ASP A 349 3.13 34.61 -8.11
CA ASP A 349 3.23 35.60 -7.04
C ASP A 349 1.96 35.65 -6.20
N LYS A 350 0.79 35.58 -6.84
CA LYS A 350 -0.51 35.51 -6.17
C LYS A 350 -0.60 34.33 -5.21
N TYR A 351 -0.27 33.12 -5.66
CA TYR A 351 -0.41 31.93 -4.81
C TYR A 351 0.67 31.85 -3.74
N LYS A 352 1.90 32.29 -4.01
CA LYS A 352 2.95 32.44 -2.98
C LYS A 352 2.50 33.36 -1.85
N SER A 353 2.00 34.55 -2.19
CA SER A 353 1.48 35.50 -1.21
C SER A 353 0.35 34.90 -0.37
N LYS A 354 -0.64 34.28 -1.04
CA LYS A 354 -1.78 33.65 -0.39
C LYS A 354 -1.39 32.52 0.56
N ILE A 355 -0.46 31.64 0.16
CA ILE A 355 0.06 30.57 1.02
C ILE A 355 0.75 31.17 2.25
N GLY A 356 1.52 32.25 2.09
CA GLY A 356 2.14 32.98 3.20
C GLY A 356 1.12 33.46 4.23
N THR A 357 0.06 34.15 3.77
CA THR A 357 -1.04 34.60 4.64
C THR A 357 -1.74 33.45 5.35
N GLN A 358 -2.01 32.35 4.63
CA GLN A 358 -2.70 31.19 5.21
C GLN A 358 -1.83 30.44 6.22
N ASN A 359 -0.52 30.33 5.98
CA ASN A 359 0.42 29.76 6.94
C ASN A 359 0.45 30.56 8.24
N ALA A 360 0.47 31.89 8.16
CA ALA A 360 0.40 32.76 9.33
C ALA A 360 -0.93 32.58 10.07
N ALA A 361 -2.06 32.53 9.35
CA ALA A 361 -3.37 32.30 9.94
C ALA A 361 -3.50 30.93 10.61
N LEU A 362 -2.96 29.87 10.00
CA LEU A 362 -2.94 28.52 10.58
C LEU A 362 -2.07 28.48 11.83
N LYS A 363 -0.90 29.12 11.81
CA LYS A 363 -0.02 29.22 12.97
C LYS A 363 -0.73 29.93 14.13
N ASP A 364 -1.28 31.13 13.90
CA ASP A 364 -2.04 31.89 14.91
C ASP A 364 -3.23 31.06 15.45
N TYR A 365 -3.92 30.32 14.57
CA TYR A 365 -5.03 29.49 14.98
C TYR A 365 -4.60 28.31 15.87
N VAL A 366 -3.50 27.62 15.53
CA VAL A 366 -2.94 26.53 16.35
C VAL A 366 -2.38 27.06 17.67
N ASP A 367 -1.69 28.19 17.66
CA ASP A 367 -1.13 28.81 18.87
C ASP A 367 -2.26 29.18 19.88
N LYS A 368 -3.46 29.51 19.40
CA LYS A 368 -4.67 29.77 20.22
C LYS A 368 -5.33 28.51 20.79
N HIS A 369 -4.98 27.31 20.32
CA HIS A 369 -5.61 26.05 20.73
C HIS A 369 -4.52 25.01 21.06
N PRO A 370 -4.00 24.99 22.31
CA PRO A 370 -2.83 24.18 22.67
C PRO A 370 -2.93 22.66 22.41
N PHE A 371 -4.15 22.11 22.35
CA PHE A 371 -4.37 20.71 22.03
C PHE A 371 -4.23 20.39 20.52
N LEU A 372 -4.26 21.41 19.66
CA LEU A 372 -4.06 21.26 18.23
C LEU A 372 -2.56 21.17 17.93
N LYS A 373 -2.21 20.26 17.01
CA LYS A 373 -0.86 20.15 16.45
C LYS A 373 -0.93 20.31 14.94
N ARG A 374 -0.07 21.17 14.40
CA ARG A 374 0.12 21.30 12.95
C ARG A 374 0.87 20.06 12.44
N ASN A 375 0.37 19.48 11.36
CA ASN A 375 1.06 18.41 10.66
C ASN A 375 1.30 18.86 9.21
N GLU A 376 2.53 19.26 8.92
CA GLU A 376 2.90 19.81 7.61
C GLU A 376 2.72 18.80 6.47
N ALA A 377 2.78 17.49 6.75
CA ALA A 377 2.55 16.45 5.75
C ALA A 377 1.14 16.54 5.13
N ARG A 378 0.15 17.03 5.88
CA ARG A 378 -1.23 17.19 5.37
C ARG A 378 -1.34 18.31 4.33
N GLU A 379 -0.41 19.24 4.34
CA GLU A 379 -0.36 20.39 3.44
C GLU A 379 0.69 20.24 2.34
N LYS A 380 1.52 19.20 2.37
CA LYS A 380 2.65 19.06 1.45
C LYS A 380 2.15 18.64 0.06
N LEU A 381 2.73 19.24 -0.98
CA LEU A 381 2.63 18.72 -2.34
C LEU A 381 3.71 17.64 -2.47
N PHE A 382 3.35 16.40 -2.79
CA PHE A 382 4.36 15.39 -3.04
C PHE A 382 5.08 15.76 -4.33
N LYS A 383 6.41 15.91 -4.26
CA LYS A 383 7.21 16.24 -5.44
C LYS A 383 7.43 14.98 -6.27
N LYS A 384 7.51 15.11 -7.60
CA LYS A 384 7.82 14.02 -8.56
C LYS A 384 9.09 13.20 -8.19
N ASN A 385 10.02 13.79 -7.43
CA ASN A 385 11.25 13.15 -6.92
C ASN A 385 11.26 12.92 -5.40
N GLU A 386 10.25 13.41 -4.67
CA GLU A 386 10.00 12.92 -3.33
C GLU A 386 9.24 11.62 -3.52
N LYS A 387 9.88 10.49 -3.20
CA LYS A 387 9.13 9.25 -2.91
C LYS A 387 7.92 9.68 -2.09
N PRO A 388 6.67 9.42 -2.51
CA PRO A 388 5.51 9.80 -1.71
C PRO A 388 5.77 9.32 -0.30
N ALA A 389 5.44 10.11 0.72
CA ALA A 389 5.82 9.78 2.09
C ALA A 389 5.31 8.36 2.40
N SER A 390 6.25 7.40 2.41
CA SER A 390 6.09 5.94 2.38
C SER A 390 5.63 5.22 1.09
N VAL A 391 6.14 5.59 -0.09
CA VAL A 391 6.41 4.58 -1.13
C VAL A 391 7.73 3.90 -0.80
N GLU A 392 7.71 3.21 0.33
CA GLU A 392 8.30 1.88 0.35
C GLU A 392 7.09 0.95 0.35
N PRO A 393 6.94 0.03 -0.63
CA PRO A 393 6.08 -1.12 -0.41
C PRO A 393 6.50 -1.75 0.92
N ALA A 394 5.57 -2.35 1.63
CA ALA A 394 5.84 -2.86 2.96
C ALA A 394 7.15 -3.67 3.00
N GLY A 395 8.10 -3.12 3.76
CA GLY A 395 9.48 -3.58 3.82
C GLY A 395 10.33 -3.00 2.70
N ASN A 396 11.37 -2.24 3.07
CA ASN A 396 12.59 -2.16 2.27
C ASN A 396 13.20 -3.56 2.19
N LYS A 397 12.55 -4.46 1.43
CA LYS A 397 13.01 -5.81 1.21
C LYS A 397 14.34 -5.71 0.49
N SER A 398 15.27 -6.53 0.92
CA SER A 398 16.62 -6.65 0.37
C SER A 398 16.61 -7.32 -1.00
N TYR A 399 15.43 -7.71 -1.49
CA TYR A 399 15.18 -8.24 -2.82
C TYR A 399 14.01 -7.54 -3.51
N VAL A 400 13.93 -7.71 -4.82
CA VAL A 400 12.82 -7.29 -5.69
C VAL A 400 12.27 -8.51 -6.45
N SER A 401 10.96 -8.55 -6.68
CA SER A 401 10.39 -9.52 -7.62
C SER A 401 10.72 -9.09 -9.04
N VAL A 402 11.23 -10.03 -9.83
CA VAL A 402 11.54 -9.87 -11.26
C VAL A 402 10.73 -10.85 -12.12
N LYS A 403 9.67 -11.43 -11.55
CA LYS A 403 8.78 -12.40 -12.22
C LYS A 403 8.32 -11.90 -13.59
N GLU A 404 7.77 -10.69 -13.65
CA GLU A 404 7.28 -10.09 -14.91
C GLU A 404 8.39 -9.87 -15.95
N LYS A 405 9.60 -9.51 -15.51
CA LYS A 405 10.76 -9.34 -16.40
C LYS A 405 11.17 -10.66 -17.06
N TRP A 406 11.13 -11.74 -16.28
CA TRP A 406 11.42 -13.09 -16.77
C TRP A 406 10.30 -13.64 -17.67
N LEU A 407 9.03 -13.29 -17.41
CA LEU A 407 7.88 -13.75 -18.20
C LEU A 407 7.63 -12.92 -19.48
N SER A 408 8.00 -11.64 -19.51
CA SER A 408 7.82 -10.75 -20.67
C SER A 408 8.68 -11.09 -21.88
N ASN A 409 9.73 -11.91 -21.72
CA ASN A 409 10.67 -12.30 -22.78
C ASN A 409 10.58 -13.80 -23.15
N VAL A 410 9.45 -14.46 -22.87
CA VAL A 410 9.28 -15.89 -23.11
C VAL A 410 9.14 -16.18 -24.60
N ASP A 411 10.04 -17.02 -25.13
CA ASP A 411 9.99 -17.52 -26.50
C ASP A 411 9.86 -19.05 -26.48
N PRO A 412 8.66 -19.61 -26.67
CA PRO A 412 8.44 -21.05 -26.64
C PRO A 412 9.29 -21.83 -27.65
N SER A 413 9.74 -21.21 -28.74
CA SER A 413 10.60 -21.87 -29.74
C SER A 413 12.02 -22.17 -29.23
N LYS A 414 12.44 -21.48 -28.17
CA LYS A 414 13.75 -21.66 -27.52
C LYS A 414 13.68 -22.62 -26.33
N ALA A 415 12.49 -23.10 -25.95
CA ALA A 415 12.33 -24.09 -24.90
C ALA A 415 12.98 -25.42 -25.33
N LYS A 416 14.12 -25.73 -24.72
CA LYS A 416 14.89 -26.96 -24.95
C LYS A 416 15.58 -27.38 -23.66
N VAL A 417 15.66 -28.69 -23.41
CA VAL A 417 16.53 -29.27 -22.39
C VAL A 417 17.61 -30.11 -23.07
N SER A 418 18.86 -30.01 -22.63
CA SER A 418 19.95 -30.86 -23.12
C SER A 418 20.94 -31.22 -22.02
N GLU A 419 21.66 -32.31 -22.19
CA GLU A 419 22.75 -32.71 -21.30
C GLU A 419 24.08 -32.09 -21.74
N MET A 420 24.93 -31.71 -20.79
CA MET A 420 26.28 -31.22 -21.08
C MET A 420 27.27 -32.38 -21.15
N ASN A 421 28.09 -32.40 -22.21
CA ASN A 421 29.13 -33.44 -22.40
C ASN A 421 30.42 -33.17 -21.60
N PHE A 422 30.54 -32.00 -20.97
CA PHE A 422 31.66 -31.64 -20.10
C PHE A 422 31.24 -30.60 -19.08
N TRP A 423 32.01 -30.49 -17.99
CA TRP A 423 31.95 -29.38 -17.04
C TRP A 423 33.24 -28.58 -17.08
N GLU A 424 33.17 -27.26 -16.95
CA GLU A 424 34.34 -26.39 -16.89
C GLU A 424 34.42 -25.70 -15.53
N HIS A 425 35.55 -25.86 -14.85
CA HIS A 425 35.81 -25.24 -13.55
C HIS A 425 37.26 -24.74 -13.50
N ASN A 426 37.46 -23.47 -13.15
CA ASN A 426 38.77 -22.80 -13.09
C ASN A 426 39.62 -22.95 -14.37
N GLY A 427 38.98 -22.92 -15.56
CA GLY A 427 39.65 -23.06 -16.85
C GLY A 427 40.03 -24.50 -17.23
N GLN A 428 39.73 -25.48 -16.39
CA GLN A 428 39.90 -26.91 -16.67
C GLN A 428 38.57 -27.54 -17.12
N LYS A 429 38.61 -28.30 -18.21
CA LYS A 429 37.46 -29.07 -18.71
C LYS A 429 37.50 -30.51 -18.22
N TYR A 430 36.35 -30.98 -17.75
CA TYR A 430 36.08 -32.33 -17.23
C TYR A 430 35.06 -32.99 -18.16
N GLN A 431 35.52 -33.86 -19.05
CA GLN A 431 34.69 -34.54 -20.05
C GLN A 431 33.89 -35.68 -19.40
N VAL A 432 32.62 -35.83 -19.78
CA VAL A 432 31.77 -36.95 -19.35
C VAL A 432 32.36 -38.25 -19.88
N ASP A 433 32.79 -39.12 -18.96
CA ASP A 433 33.43 -40.40 -19.26
C ASP A 433 32.65 -41.59 -18.68
N GLY A 434 31.53 -41.33 -18.00
CA GLY A 434 30.69 -42.34 -17.37
C GLY A 434 31.30 -42.96 -16.11
N LYS A 435 32.46 -42.48 -15.63
CA LYS A 435 33.17 -43.02 -14.47
C LYS A 435 33.58 -41.94 -13.47
N HIS A 436 34.38 -40.96 -13.90
CA HIS A 436 34.84 -39.84 -13.07
C HIS A 436 33.93 -38.61 -13.23
N VAL A 437 33.31 -38.46 -14.40
CA VAL A 437 32.33 -37.42 -14.70
C VAL A 437 31.09 -38.09 -15.28
N VAL A 438 29.95 -37.94 -14.60
CA VAL A 438 28.73 -38.74 -14.86
C VAL A 438 27.50 -37.85 -14.99
N LEU A 439 26.52 -38.29 -15.80
CA LEU A 439 25.20 -37.69 -15.90
C LEU A 439 24.24 -38.48 -14.99
N ASP A 440 24.24 -38.16 -13.70
CA ASP A 440 23.51 -38.89 -12.65
C ASP A 440 22.46 -38.03 -11.92
N TYR A 441 21.82 -37.09 -12.63
CA TYR A 441 20.76 -36.24 -12.08
C TYR A 441 19.50 -37.05 -11.72
N SER A 442 18.79 -36.57 -10.71
CA SER A 442 17.55 -37.19 -10.24
C SER A 442 16.39 -37.01 -11.23
N ARG A 443 15.38 -37.87 -11.14
CA ARG A 443 14.14 -37.71 -11.91
C ARG A 443 13.49 -36.34 -11.65
N LYS A 444 13.55 -35.87 -10.40
CA LYS A 444 13.00 -34.59 -9.98
C LYS A 444 13.75 -33.42 -10.61
N GLU A 445 15.07 -33.48 -10.67
CA GLU A 445 15.88 -32.47 -11.36
C GLU A 445 15.52 -32.38 -12.84
N LYS A 446 15.35 -33.54 -13.51
CA LYS A 446 14.90 -33.55 -14.91
C LYS A 446 13.53 -32.90 -15.09
N GLU A 447 12.55 -33.25 -14.26
CA GLU A 447 11.19 -32.70 -14.30
C GLU A 447 11.19 -31.17 -14.08
N VAL A 448 11.97 -30.69 -13.11
CA VAL A 448 12.11 -29.25 -12.85
C VAL A 448 12.86 -28.54 -13.99
N GLY A 449 13.89 -29.16 -14.58
CA GLY A 449 14.59 -28.61 -15.74
C GLY A 449 13.67 -28.44 -16.96
N GLU A 450 12.80 -29.41 -17.24
CA GLU A 450 11.77 -29.32 -18.27
C GLU A 450 10.75 -28.21 -17.97
N TRP A 451 10.35 -28.10 -16.70
CA TRP A 451 9.45 -27.03 -16.24
C TRP A 451 10.09 -25.64 -16.41
N LEU A 452 11.34 -25.44 -16.00
CA LEU A 452 12.09 -24.18 -16.17
C LEU A 452 12.16 -23.79 -17.65
N SER A 453 12.46 -24.76 -18.52
CA SER A 453 12.58 -24.53 -19.96
C SER A 453 11.26 -24.07 -20.58
N LYS A 454 10.15 -24.72 -20.22
CA LYS A 454 8.80 -24.36 -20.71
C LYS A 454 8.31 -23.03 -20.14
N THR A 455 8.48 -22.82 -18.83
CA THR A 455 8.01 -21.62 -18.12
C THR A 455 8.71 -20.36 -18.62
N PHE A 456 10.01 -20.43 -18.91
CA PHE A 456 10.79 -19.26 -19.32
C PHE A 456 11.05 -19.18 -20.82
N GLY A 457 10.73 -20.21 -21.60
CA GLY A 457 11.06 -20.27 -23.02
C GLY A 457 12.57 -20.23 -23.25
N LYS A 458 13.34 -20.97 -22.43
CA LYS A 458 14.81 -20.94 -22.43
C LYS A 458 15.42 -22.32 -22.65
N HIS A 459 16.65 -22.32 -23.14
CA HIS A 459 17.47 -23.52 -23.19
C HIS A 459 18.05 -23.80 -21.80
N VAL A 460 17.69 -24.93 -21.22
CA VAL A 460 18.19 -25.42 -19.93
C VAL A 460 19.18 -26.55 -20.19
N GLN A 461 20.41 -26.42 -19.69
CA GLN A 461 21.43 -27.47 -19.81
C GLN A 461 21.61 -28.18 -18.46
N MET A 462 21.48 -29.51 -18.45
CA MET A 462 21.74 -30.36 -17.29
C MET A 462 23.26 -30.58 -17.16
N ALA A 463 23.84 -30.17 -16.04
CA ALA A 463 25.28 -30.29 -15.83
C ALA A 463 25.66 -31.69 -15.27
N PRO A 464 26.80 -32.27 -15.69
CA PRO A 464 27.26 -33.54 -15.16
C PRO A 464 27.92 -33.35 -13.79
N ARG A 465 27.92 -34.41 -12.99
CA ARG A 465 28.62 -34.47 -11.71
C ARG A 465 30.07 -34.91 -11.88
N VAL A 466 30.98 -34.22 -11.23
CA VAL A 466 32.41 -34.58 -11.19
C VAL A 466 32.72 -35.32 -9.89
N ASN A 467 32.85 -36.64 -9.98
CA ASN A 467 33.19 -37.52 -8.85
C ASN A 467 34.70 -37.57 -8.58
N TYR A 468 35.52 -37.36 -9.62
CA TYR A 468 36.97 -37.27 -9.48
C TYR A 468 37.56 -36.26 -10.50
N PRO A 469 38.44 -35.33 -10.08
CA PRO A 469 38.91 -35.10 -8.71
C PRO A 469 37.77 -34.71 -7.76
N LYS A 470 37.96 -34.97 -6.46
CA LYS A 470 36.96 -34.63 -5.43
C LYS A 470 36.82 -33.10 -5.33
N ASP A 471 35.69 -32.68 -4.77
CA ASP A 471 35.42 -31.28 -4.41
C ASP A 471 35.33 -30.32 -5.61
N ILE A 472 34.95 -30.81 -6.80
CA ILE A 472 34.60 -29.97 -7.94
C ILE A 472 33.08 -29.68 -7.90
N PRO A 473 32.67 -28.44 -7.64
CA PRO A 473 31.25 -28.11 -7.55
C PRO A 473 30.61 -28.04 -8.95
N THR A 474 29.45 -28.68 -9.07
CA THR A 474 28.62 -28.72 -10.27
C THR A 474 27.20 -28.29 -9.88
N PRO A 475 26.59 -27.32 -10.59
CA PRO A 475 25.17 -27.00 -10.42
C PRO A 475 24.30 -28.09 -11.03
N ASP A 476 22.98 -28.03 -10.81
CA ASP A 476 22.03 -28.89 -11.51
C ASP A 476 21.76 -28.39 -12.94
N TYR A 477 21.65 -27.07 -13.11
CA TYR A 477 21.28 -26.45 -14.37
C TYR A 477 22.19 -25.28 -14.78
N LEU A 478 22.32 -25.09 -16.09
CA LEU A 478 22.83 -23.87 -16.71
C LEU A 478 21.74 -23.25 -17.59
N ILE A 479 21.39 -21.99 -17.33
CA ILE A 479 20.35 -21.24 -18.06
C ILE A 479 20.94 -19.89 -18.43
N ASP A 480 21.10 -19.59 -19.73
CA ASP A 480 21.77 -18.38 -20.23
C ASP A 480 23.16 -18.14 -19.58
N GLY A 481 23.90 -19.22 -19.29
CA GLY A 481 25.20 -19.15 -18.61
C GLY A 481 25.14 -18.97 -17.09
N MET A 482 23.94 -18.78 -16.51
CA MET A 482 23.74 -18.73 -15.06
C MET A 482 23.60 -20.14 -14.48
N LYS A 483 24.30 -20.39 -13.37
CA LYS A 483 24.26 -21.67 -12.64
C LYS A 483 23.07 -21.69 -11.68
N PHE A 484 22.25 -22.74 -11.74
CA PHE A 484 21.11 -22.95 -10.85
C PHE A 484 21.18 -24.30 -10.15
N ASP A 485 20.72 -24.34 -8.91
CA ASP A 485 20.67 -25.55 -8.09
C ASP A 485 19.26 -25.75 -7.50
N LEU A 486 18.76 -26.97 -7.49
CA LEU A 486 17.44 -27.34 -6.98
C LEU A 486 17.51 -27.63 -5.47
N LYS A 487 16.54 -27.06 -4.74
CA LYS A 487 16.32 -27.35 -3.33
C LYS A 487 14.85 -27.62 -3.06
N GLU A 488 14.54 -28.87 -2.75
CA GLU A 488 13.22 -29.27 -2.28
C GLU A 488 13.05 -28.91 -0.81
N ILE A 489 12.00 -28.15 -0.51
CA ILE A 489 11.68 -27.67 0.83
C ILE A 489 10.44 -28.41 1.33
N SER A 490 10.63 -29.24 2.36
CA SER A 490 9.55 -30.03 2.99
C SER A 490 9.32 -29.70 4.47
N GLY A 491 10.30 -29.08 5.14
CA GLY A 491 10.21 -28.72 6.56
C GLY A 491 9.63 -27.33 6.82
N SER A 492 9.20 -27.09 8.07
CA SER A 492 8.72 -25.79 8.56
C SER A 492 9.74 -25.04 9.44
N GLY A 493 10.88 -25.67 9.78
CA GLY A 493 11.86 -25.11 10.71
C GLY A 493 12.43 -23.76 10.27
N LYS A 494 12.70 -22.86 11.22
CA LYS A 494 13.13 -21.45 10.97
C LYS A 494 14.29 -21.31 9.97
N ASN A 495 15.26 -22.22 10.02
CA ASN A 495 16.49 -22.14 9.22
C ASN A 495 16.45 -22.99 7.93
N VAL A 496 15.29 -23.51 7.52
CA VAL A 496 15.22 -24.48 6.41
C VAL A 496 15.71 -23.87 5.08
N PHE A 497 15.28 -22.65 4.74
CA PHE A 497 15.75 -21.95 3.53
C PHE A 497 17.22 -21.53 3.65
N ASP A 498 17.64 -21.05 4.81
CA ASP A 498 19.03 -20.63 5.03
C ASP A 498 20.02 -21.81 4.93
N ASN A 499 19.64 -22.99 5.44
CA ASN A 499 20.40 -24.22 5.31
C ASN A 499 20.41 -24.74 3.86
N ALA A 500 19.30 -24.63 3.14
CA ALA A 500 19.24 -24.97 1.72
C ALA A 500 20.17 -24.08 0.90
N SER A 501 20.12 -22.76 1.10
CA SER A 501 21.03 -21.80 0.48
C SER A 501 22.50 -22.03 0.87
N LYS A 502 22.76 -22.44 2.12
CA LYS A 502 24.13 -22.79 2.56
C LYS A 502 24.68 -23.97 1.75
N LYS A 503 23.87 -24.99 1.48
CA LYS A 503 24.31 -26.19 0.74
C LYS A 503 24.56 -25.89 -0.75
N ALA A 504 23.77 -25.01 -1.34
CA ALA A 504 23.90 -24.64 -2.76
C ALA A 504 25.08 -23.69 -3.04
N LYS A 505 25.53 -22.92 -2.03
CA LYS A 505 26.47 -21.79 -2.20
C LYS A 505 27.72 -22.08 -3.02
N GLU A 506 28.28 -23.28 -2.91
CA GLU A 506 29.51 -23.66 -3.64
C GLU A 506 29.22 -24.09 -5.09
N GLN A 507 28.00 -24.55 -5.36
CA GLN A 507 27.54 -25.10 -6.65
C GLN A 507 26.93 -24.03 -7.55
N ALA A 508 26.09 -23.16 -6.97
CA ALA A 508 25.36 -22.12 -7.69
C ALA A 508 25.06 -20.91 -6.80
N GLU A 509 25.02 -19.74 -7.44
CA GLU A 509 24.53 -18.49 -6.84
C GLU A 509 23.01 -18.32 -7.02
N ASN A 510 22.39 -19.11 -7.90
CA ASN A 510 20.95 -19.08 -8.15
C ASN A 510 20.30 -20.39 -7.69
N ILE A 511 19.12 -20.33 -7.10
CA ILE A 511 18.45 -21.49 -6.51
C ILE A 511 17.00 -21.57 -6.97
N VAL A 512 16.59 -22.77 -7.35
CA VAL A 512 15.18 -23.12 -7.54
C VAL A 512 14.68 -23.78 -6.26
N PHE A 513 13.83 -23.10 -5.53
CA PHE A 513 13.17 -23.65 -4.35
C PHE A 513 11.86 -24.31 -4.77
N ASP A 514 11.83 -25.63 -4.72
CA ASP A 514 10.57 -26.38 -4.85
C ASP A 514 9.91 -26.42 -3.46
N ILE A 515 8.88 -25.59 -3.30
CA ILE A 515 8.12 -25.39 -2.07
C ILE A 515 6.81 -26.19 -2.06
N THR A 516 6.68 -27.19 -2.94
CA THR A 516 5.46 -28.01 -3.05
C THR A 516 5.12 -28.74 -1.75
N ASN A 517 6.13 -29.25 -1.06
CA ASN A 517 5.95 -30.14 0.08
C ASN A 517 6.08 -29.44 1.44
N THR A 518 6.31 -28.12 1.48
CA THR A 518 6.42 -27.40 2.75
C THR A 518 5.06 -26.95 3.25
N PRO A 519 4.79 -27.05 4.56
CA PRO A 519 3.56 -26.52 5.16
C PRO A 519 3.62 -24.99 5.38
N LEU A 520 4.70 -24.33 4.97
CA LEU A 520 4.88 -22.90 5.16
C LEU A 520 4.02 -22.10 4.18
N ALA A 521 3.38 -21.05 4.70
CA ALA A 521 2.73 -20.05 3.88
C ALA A 521 3.77 -19.27 3.05
N GLU A 522 3.39 -18.82 1.85
CA GLU A 522 4.28 -18.08 0.94
C GLU A 522 4.84 -16.81 1.58
N GLN A 523 4.05 -16.11 2.41
CA GLN A 523 4.54 -14.96 3.17
C GLN A 523 5.67 -15.30 4.14
N GLU A 524 5.61 -16.47 4.80
CA GLU A 524 6.66 -16.93 5.72
C GLU A 524 7.92 -17.34 4.94
N ILE A 525 7.76 -17.85 3.72
CA ILE A 525 8.86 -18.12 2.79
C ILE A 525 9.52 -16.79 2.37
N SER A 526 8.72 -15.80 1.97
CA SER A 526 9.18 -14.45 1.62
C SER A 526 9.94 -13.76 2.76
N ASN A 527 9.48 -13.91 4.02
CA ASN A 527 10.16 -13.36 5.19
C ASN A 527 11.51 -14.04 5.46
N ARG A 528 11.59 -15.36 5.24
CA ARG A 528 12.85 -16.10 5.42
C ARG A 528 13.87 -15.76 4.34
N LEU A 529 13.43 -15.57 3.11
CA LEU A 529 14.28 -15.12 2.01
C LEU A 529 14.76 -13.68 2.24
N GLU A 530 13.93 -12.82 2.84
CA GLU A 530 14.34 -11.46 3.21
C GLU A 530 15.58 -11.47 4.11
N GLU A 531 15.56 -12.27 5.18
CA GLU A 531 16.71 -12.38 6.08
C GLU A 531 17.97 -12.93 5.36
N ILE A 532 17.80 -13.82 4.38
CA ILE A 532 18.91 -14.36 3.59
C ILE A 532 19.52 -13.26 2.70
N TYR A 533 18.70 -12.55 1.92
CA TYR A 533 19.13 -11.46 1.06
C TYR A 533 19.74 -10.31 1.86
N LYS A 534 19.11 -9.92 2.96
CA LYS A 534 19.59 -8.88 3.87
C LYS A 534 20.96 -9.20 4.45
N SER A 535 21.18 -10.46 4.82
CA SER A 535 22.47 -10.89 5.38
C SER A 535 23.58 -10.94 4.33
N GLY A 536 23.25 -11.19 3.06
CA GLY A 536 24.21 -11.42 1.96
C GLY A 536 25.14 -12.63 2.14
N ARG A 537 25.15 -13.29 3.30
CA ARG A 537 26.14 -14.32 3.68
C ARG A 537 26.10 -15.57 2.81
N ARG A 538 24.95 -15.80 2.15
CA ARG A 538 24.71 -16.95 1.28
C ARG A 538 25.12 -16.71 -0.17
N GLY A 539 25.33 -15.45 -0.58
CA GLY A 539 25.59 -15.12 -1.98
C GLY A 539 24.45 -15.53 -2.92
N LEU A 540 23.21 -15.58 -2.39
CA LEU A 540 22.03 -15.89 -3.18
C LEU A 540 21.74 -14.71 -4.11
N ASN A 541 21.79 -14.97 -5.40
CA ASN A 541 21.48 -14.01 -6.46
C ASN A 541 20.01 -14.19 -6.87
N ILE A 542 19.66 -15.23 -7.62
CA ILE A 542 18.26 -15.46 -8.02
C ILE A 542 17.62 -16.57 -7.18
N ALA A 543 16.42 -16.31 -6.64
CA ALA A 543 15.57 -17.33 -6.03
C ALA A 543 14.30 -17.52 -6.86
N VAL A 544 14.16 -18.70 -7.49
CA VAL A 544 12.93 -19.09 -8.21
C VAL A 544 12.06 -19.91 -7.26
N LEU A 545 10.83 -19.47 -7.02
CA LEU A 545 9.88 -20.16 -6.14
C LEU A 545 8.87 -20.96 -6.97
N LYS A 546 8.90 -22.28 -6.83
CA LYS A 546 8.02 -23.22 -7.55
C LYS A 546 7.14 -23.97 -6.56
N LYS A 547 5.84 -24.05 -6.83
CA LYS A 547 4.88 -24.84 -6.05
C LYS A 547 4.01 -25.66 -6.99
N SER A 548 4.10 -26.98 -6.91
CA SER A 548 3.61 -27.87 -7.96
C SER A 548 4.13 -27.38 -9.32
N ASP A 549 3.29 -27.21 -10.34
CA ASP A 549 3.72 -26.68 -11.65
C ASP A 549 3.57 -25.15 -11.77
N GLU A 550 3.27 -24.45 -10.67
CA GLU A 550 3.09 -23.00 -10.66
C GLU A 550 4.38 -22.26 -10.28
N LEU A 551 4.66 -21.18 -11.01
CA LEU A 551 5.68 -20.20 -10.65
C LEU A 551 5.07 -19.18 -9.68
N ILE A 552 5.52 -19.24 -8.43
CA ILE A 552 5.07 -18.31 -7.39
C ILE A 552 5.74 -16.95 -7.58
N ASP A 553 7.07 -16.91 -7.57
CA ASP A 553 7.83 -15.67 -7.74
C ASP A 553 9.28 -15.92 -8.19
N ILE A 554 9.96 -14.86 -8.65
CA ILE A 554 11.40 -14.84 -8.91
C ILE A 554 11.98 -13.62 -8.23
N LEU A 555 12.92 -13.82 -7.32
CA LEU A 555 13.50 -12.76 -6.51
C LEU A 555 14.97 -12.52 -6.90
N GLU A 556 15.35 -11.26 -7.03
CA GLU A 556 16.73 -10.79 -7.23
C GLU A 556 17.11 -9.82 -6.09
N PRO A 557 18.39 -9.75 -5.65
CA PRO A 557 18.79 -8.75 -4.66
C PRO A 557 18.53 -7.36 -5.21
N LYS A 558 18.04 -6.47 -4.35
CA LYS A 558 17.94 -5.05 -4.67
C LYS A 558 19.38 -4.50 -4.73
N GLU A 559 19.80 -3.97 -5.87
CA GLU A 559 21.15 -3.41 -6.06
C GLU A 559 21.54 -2.52 -4.86
N LYS A 560 22.76 -2.68 -4.33
CA LYS A 560 23.29 -1.87 -3.24
C LYS A 560 23.75 -0.51 -3.73
#